data_AF-A0A9X8EAP1-F1
#
_entry.id   AF-A0A9X8EAP1-F1
#
_cell.length_a   1.000
_cell.length_b   1.000
_cell.length_c   1.000
_cell.angle_alpha   90.00
_cell.angle_beta   90.00
_cell.angle_gamma   90.00
#
_symmetry.space_group_name_H-M   'P 1'
#
loop_
_entity.id
_entity.type
_entity.pdbx_description
1 polymer ?
#
loop_
_entity_poly.entity_id
_entity_poly.type
_entity_poly.pdbx_seq_one_letter_code
_entity_poly.pdbx_strand_id
1 'polypeptide(L)'
;MKDFSTEMPATKGTYRFLTGRGEGDKPRPCYDFAVVTKRLQGQDSEKSAVQSTIVDPLVAQGLWVDVIEGTDSTYYIVLVRAPEALVLHFAKELKLQVWMRCGNARELDDILVNDPSDVDPADRIQAIEYIIRVRANISKKSVPLIRRVFPVHDEAETAALMRKYIRSCGRLDAVQFGAHVKMYFGERVAYYFCFLDCYNQSLVPIAIVGVLFTLSRPYL
;
A
#
# COMPACT_ATOMS: atom_id res chain seq x y z
N MET A 1 -13.87 21.24 11.34
CA MET A 1 -12.95 20.12 11.57
C MET A 1 -11.65 20.52 10.87
N LYS A 2 -10.63 20.96 11.60
CA LYS A 2 -9.38 21.40 10.98
C LYS A 2 -8.60 20.13 10.60
N ASP A 3 -8.33 19.95 9.32
CA ASP A 3 -7.30 19.00 8.89
C ASP A 3 -6.01 19.39 9.61
N PHE A 4 -5.38 18.44 10.30
CA PHE A 4 -4.10 18.68 10.97
C PHE A 4 -3.03 19.00 9.90
N SER A 5 -2.17 19.97 10.24
CA SER A 5 -1.23 20.72 9.39
C SER A 5 -1.45 20.67 7.87
N THR A 6 -2.19 21.67 7.37
CA THR A 6 -2.09 22.14 5.96
C THR A 6 -0.70 22.70 5.63
N GLU A 7 0.19 22.79 6.62
CA GLU A 7 1.56 23.21 6.42
C GLU A 7 2.26 22.26 5.45
N MET A 8 2.75 22.83 4.35
CA MET A 8 3.60 22.14 3.39
C MET A 8 4.90 21.76 4.09
N PRO A 9 5.48 20.58 3.80
CA PRO A 9 6.77 20.23 4.37
C PRO A 9 7.83 21.26 3.97
N ALA A 10 8.72 21.57 4.92
CA ALA A 10 9.77 22.58 4.73
C ALA A 10 10.73 22.27 3.57
N THR A 11 10.85 20.99 3.20
CA THR A 11 11.68 20.51 2.10
C THR A 11 10.80 20.06 0.94
N LYS A 12 10.99 20.67 -0.23
CA LYS A 12 10.35 20.23 -1.47
C LYS A 12 10.93 18.90 -1.94
N GLY A 13 10.10 18.13 -2.63
CA GLY A 13 10.48 16.88 -3.25
C GLY A 13 11.44 17.07 -4.43
N THR A 14 11.82 15.96 -5.05
CA THR A 14 12.67 15.97 -6.25
C THR A 14 11.94 15.29 -7.39
N TYR A 15 12.02 15.87 -8.58
CA TYR A 15 11.44 15.33 -9.80
C TYR A 15 12.56 14.89 -10.76
N ARG A 16 12.42 13.71 -11.37
CA ARG A 16 13.31 13.22 -12.44
C ARG A 16 12.48 12.61 -13.57
N PHE A 17 12.96 12.79 -14.79
CA PHE A 17 12.39 12.12 -15.96
C PHE A 17 13.33 11.00 -16.39
N LEU A 18 12.83 9.76 -16.39
CA LEU A 18 13.61 8.57 -16.73
C LEU A 18 13.29 8.17 -18.18
N THR A 19 14.25 8.38 -19.07
CA THR A 19 14.22 7.90 -20.44
C THR A 19 14.58 6.41 -20.47
N GLY A 20 13.67 5.56 -20.94
CA GLY A 20 13.84 4.09 -20.99
C GLY A 20 15.00 3.56 -21.84
N ARG A 21 15.86 4.43 -22.39
CA ARG A 21 17.02 4.08 -23.23
C ARG A 21 18.34 3.93 -22.47
N GLY A 22 18.34 4.05 -21.14
CA GLY A 22 19.58 3.94 -20.34
C GLY A 22 20.48 5.17 -20.41
N GLU A 23 20.00 6.24 -21.05
CA GLU A 23 20.66 7.54 -21.11
C GLU A 23 20.00 8.47 -20.09
N GLY A 24 20.38 8.30 -18.82
CA GLY A 24 19.80 9.01 -17.69
C GLY A 24 20.26 8.47 -16.33
N ASP A 25 19.82 9.12 -15.26
CA ASP A 25 20.04 8.67 -13.88
C ASP A 25 19.42 7.28 -13.66
N LYS A 26 20.11 6.39 -12.94
CA LYS A 26 19.57 5.07 -12.60
C LYS A 26 18.28 5.24 -11.77
N PRO A 27 17.26 4.38 -12.01
CA PRO A 27 16.05 4.39 -11.18
C PRO A 27 16.43 4.14 -9.72
N ARG A 28 15.61 4.67 -8.81
CA ARG A 28 15.79 4.45 -7.38
C ARG A 28 15.62 2.96 -7.07
N PRO A 29 16.29 2.44 -6.04
CA PRO A 29 16.28 1.01 -5.73
C PRO A 29 14.89 0.48 -5.30
N CYS A 30 14.01 1.35 -4.81
CA CYS A 30 12.64 0.99 -4.46
C CYS A 30 11.69 2.17 -4.62
N TYR A 31 10.44 1.86 -4.99
CA TYR A 31 9.33 2.79 -5.17
C TYR A 31 8.13 2.30 -4.35
N ASP A 32 7.34 3.24 -3.85
CA ASP A 32 6.22 2.92 -2.98
C ASP A 32 4.90 2.85 -3.77
N PHE A 33 4.70 3.78 -4.69
CA PHE A 33 3.48 3.91 -5.48
C PHE A 33 3.77 4.13 -6.97
N ALA A 34 2.85 3.66 -7.80
CA ALA A 34 2.78 3.98 -9.22
C ALA A 34 1.45 4.67 -9.55
N VAL A 35 1.53 5.81 -10.23
CA VAL A 35 0.40 6.56 -10.79
C VAL A 35 0.46 6.44 -12.30
N VAL A 36 -0.55 5.79 -12.88
CA VAL A 36 -0.61 5.52 -14.32
C VAL A 36 -1.62 6.45 -14.96
N THR A 37 -1.19 7.18 -15.99
CA THR A 37 -2.08 8.06 -16.76
C THR A 37 -2.94 7.27 -17.73
N LYS A 38 -3.99 7.90 -18.24
CA LYS A 38 -4.74 7.39 -19.39
C LYS A 38 -3.87 7.45 -20.65
N ARG A 39 -4.37 6.80 -21.70
CA ARG A 39 -3.77 6.89 -23.02
C ARG A 39 -3.91 8.33 -23.53
N LEU A 40 -2.79 8.93 -23.86
CA LEU A 40 -2.55 10.26 -24.36
C LEU A 40 -2.22 10.16 -25.86
N GLN A 41 -2.56 11.19 -26.63
CA GLN A 41 -2.35 11.21 -28.09
C GLN A 41 -0.97 11.75 -28.49
N GLY A 42 -0.06 11.95 -27.53
CA GLY A 42 1.36 12.15 -27.77
C GLY A 42 1.74 13.59 -28.11
N GLN A 43 1.05 14.58 -27.55
CA GLN A 43 1.40 16.00 -27.71
C GLN A 43 2.27 16.51 -26.55
N ASP A 44 3.23 17.38 -26.83
CA ASP A 44 4.06 18.07 -25.81
C ASP A 44 3.22 18.85 -24.78
N SER A 45 2.01 19.27 -25.18
CA SER A 45 1.00 19.86 -24.30
C SER A 45 0.55 18.88 -23.19
N GLU A 46 0.38 17.60 -23.53
CA GLU A 46 -0.05 16.58 -22.56
C GLU A 46 1.06 16.24 -21.56
N LYS A 47 2.33 16.28 -22.00
CA LYS A 47 3.49 16.10 -21.10
C LYS A 47 3.56 17.25 -20.08
N SER A 48 3.34 18.48 -20.54
CA SER A 48 3.25 19.67 -19.67
C SER A 48 2.05 19.61 -18.73
N ALA A 49 0.92 19.03 -19.17
CA ALA A 49 -0.25 18.80 -18.34
C ALA A 49 0.00 17.74 -17.25
N VAL A 50 0.69 16.63 -17.57
CA VAL A 50 1.10 15.62 -16.59
C VAL A 50 2.00 16.25 -15.52
N GLN A 51 2.97 17.06 -15.94
CA GLN A 51 3.89 17.71 -15.01
C GLN A 51 3.15 18.68 -14.07
N SER A 52 2.37 19.61 -14.62
CA SER A 52 1.64 20.60 -13.81
C SER A 52 0.53 20.02 -12.94
N THR A 53 -0.17 18.99 -13.41
CA THR A 53 -1.36 18.47 -12.73
C THR A 53 -1.04 17.32 -11.76
N ILE A 54 0.01 16.54 -12.01
CA ILE A 54 0.33 15.34 -11.22
C ILE A 54 1.67 15.51 -10.48
N VAL A 55 2.74 15.91 -11.19
CA VAL A 55 4.08 15.95 -10.60
C VAL A 55 4.22 17.10 -9.61
N ASP A 56 3.85 18.33 -9.99
CA ASP A 56 4.04 19.51 -9.16
C ASP A 56 3.32 19.40 -7.80
N PRO A 57 2.06 18.93 -7.71
CA PRO A 57 1.40 18.70 -6.43
C PRO A 57 2.10 17.66 -5.55
N LEU A 58 2.64 16.58 -6.13
CA LEU A 58 3.37 15.55 -5.37
C LEU A 58 4.69 16.09 -4.82
N VAL A 59 5.44 16.81 -5.64
CA VAL A 59 6.71 17.44 -5.27
C VAL A 59 6.51 18.53 -4.22
N ALA A 60 5.41 19.28 -4.30
CA ALA A 60 5.03 20.26 -3.28
C ALA A 60 4.78 19.61 -1.90
N GLN A 61 4.33 18.36 -1.86
CA GLN A 61 4.18 17.57 -0.63
C GLN A 61 5.47 16.87 -0.19
N GLY A 62 6.63 17.19 -0.77
CA GLY A 62 7.92 16.63 -0.34
C GLY A 62 8.22 15.22 -0.88
N LEU A 63 7.40 14.69 -1.80
CA LEU A 63 7.59 13.36 -2.37
C LEU A 63 8.64 13.35 -3.49
N TRP A 64 9.38 12.27 -3.61
CA TRP A 64 10.27 12.03 -4.74
C TRP A 64 9.51 11.37 -5.87
N VAL A 65 9.62 11.93 -7.07
CA VAL A 65 8.81 11.54 -8.23
C VAL A 65 9.71 11.29 -9.42
N ASP A 66 9.61 10.09 -9.99
CA ASP A 66 10.30 9.71 -11.21
C ASP A 66 9.25 9.38 -12.29
N VAL A 67 9.35 9.97 -13.48
CA VAL A 67 8.38 9.76 -14.56
C VAL A 67 8.99 8.92 -15.66
N ILE A 68 8.29 7.85 -16.04
CA ILE A 68 8.63 6.94 -17.13
C ILE A 68 7.57 7.06 -18.22
N GLU A 69 8.02 7.12 -19.46
CA GLU A 69 7.17 7.04 -20.64
C GLU A 69 6.93 5.58 -21.03
N GLY A 70 5.68 5.21 -21.29
CA GLY A 70 5.33 3.88 -21.78
C GLY A 70 5.97 3.61 -23.14
N THR A 71 6.20 2.34 -23.48
CA THR A 71 6.87 1.91 -24.72
C THR A 71 6.30 2.54 -25.99
N ASP A 72 4.99 2.81 -26.01
CA ASP A 72 4.29 3.35 -27.17
C ASP A 72 4.16 4.88 -27.13
N SER A 73 4.84 5.59 -26.22
CA SER A 73 4.68 7.05 -25.97
C SER A 73 3.26 7.50 -25.65
N THR A 74 2.35 6.54 -25.40
CA THR A 74 0.92 6.83 -25.26
C THR A 74 0.47 6.96 -23.82
N TYR A 75 1.30 6.71 -22.82
CA TYR A 75 0.93 6.91 -21.42
C TYR A 75 2.19 7.12 -20.59
N TYR A 76 2.03 7.73 -19.42
CA TYR A 76 3.09 7.96 -18.46
C TYR A 76 2.83 7.15 -17.19
N ILE A 77 3.92 6.62 -16.64
CA ILE A 77 3.96 5.99 -15.33
C ILE A 77 4.76 6.93 -14.43
N VAL A 78 4.09 7.50 -13.44
CA VAL A 78 4.69 8.36 -12.44
C VAL A 78 4.96 7.50 -11.20
N LEU A 79 6.22 7.22 -10.94
CA LEU A 79 6.69 6.47 -9.77
C LEU A 79 6.93 7.43 -8.61
N VAL A 80 6.46 7.04 -7.43
CA VAL A 80 6.48 7.86 -6.24
C VAL A 80 7.23 7.13 -5.13
N ARG A 81 8.11 7.87 -4.45
CA ARG A 81 8.79 7.44 -3.23
C ARG A 81 8.73 8.53 -2.19
N ALA A 82 8.43 8.17 -0.95
CA ALA A 82 8.44 9.10 0.17
C ALA A 82 9.75 9.03 0.97
N PRO A 83 10.30 10.16 1.42
CA PRO A 83 11.36 10.18 2.43
C PRO A 83 10.88 9.57 3.76
N GLU A 84 11.77 8.86 4.45
CA GLU A 84 11.43 8.11 5.66
C GLU A 84 10.93 9.01 6.81
N ALA A 85 11.55 10.17 7.00
CA ALA A 85 11.10 11.16 7.98
C ALA A 85 9.67 11.66 7.73
N LEU A 86 9.29 11.82 6.45
CA LEU A 86 7.94 12.24 6.05
C LEU A 86 6.92 11.14 6.36
N VAL A 87 7.26 9.89 6.02
CA VAL A 87 6.42 8.72 6.29
C VAL A 87 6.18 8.57 7.78
N LEU A 88 7.23 8.63 8.60
CA LEU A 88 7.15 8.47 10.05
C LEU A 88 6.24 9.53 10.67
N HIS A 89 6.38 10.80 10.25
CA HIS A 89 5.51 11.88 10.72
C HIS A 89 4.03 11.58 10.42
N PHE A 90 3.69 11.28 9.16
CA PHE A 90 2.29 11.02 8.78
C PHE A 90 1.74 9.71 9.33
N ALA A 91 2.57 8.68 9.47
CA ALA A 91 2.15 7.42 10.08
C ALA A 91 1.74 7.65 11.54
N LYS A 92 2.55 8.39 12.32
CA LYS A 92 2.20 8.77 13.69
C LYS A 92 0.92 9.59 13.75
N GLU A 93 0.82 10.60 12.89
CA GLU A 93 -0.35 11.48 12.83
C GLU A 93 -1.64 10.69 12.54
N LEU A 94 -1.61 9.80 11.54
CA LEU A 94 -2.77 8.98 11.18
C LEU A 94 -3.17 8.02 12.29
N LYS A 95 -2.21 7.36 12.93
CA LYS A 95 -2.51 6.47 14.06
C LYS A 95 -3.10 7.24 15.24
N LEU A 96 -2.58 8.43 15.55
CA LEU A 96 -3.14 9.30 16.58
C LEU A 96 -4.57 9.75 16.23
N GLN A 97 -4.87 10.03 14.95
CA GLN A 97 -6.24 10.29 14.51
C GLN A 97 -7.16 9.09 14.69
N VAL A 98 -6.71 7.89 14.34
CA VAL A 98 -7.47 6.64 14.54
C VAL A 98 -7.73 6.43 16.03
N TRP A 99 -6.73 6.64 16.87
CA TRP A 99 -6.87 6.57 18.32
C TRP A 99 -7.90 7.57 18.86
N MET A 100 -7.83 8.84 18.46
CA MET A 100 -8.82 9.85 18.90
C MET A 100 -10.26 9.50 18.49
N ARG A 101 -10.44 8.81 17.36
CA ARG A 101 -11.76 8.42 16.87
C ARG A 101 -12.28 7.13 17.50
N CYS A 102 -11.40 6.15 17.71
CA CYS A 102 -11.78 4.78 18.04
C CYS A 102 -11.36 4.34 19.45
N GLY A 103 -10.56 5.13 20.15
CA GLY A 103 -10.12 4.86 21.53
C GLY A 103 -9.19 3.66 21.70
N ASN A 104 -8.50 3.22 20.64
CA ASN A 104 -7.65 2.02 20.68
C ASN A 104 -6.34 2.26 21.46
N ALA A 105 -6.40 2.22 22.79
CA ALA A 105 -5.28 2.58 23.65
C ALA A 105 -4.01 1.72 23.46
N ARG A 106 -4.15 0.46 23.02
CA ARG A 106 -2.99 -0.44 22.83
C ARG A 106 -2.03 0.03 21.75
N GLU A 107 -2.55 0.61 20.66
CA GLU A 107 -1.71 1.13 19.58
C GLU A 107 -1.07 2.47 19.93
N LEU A 108 -1.67 3.24 20.85
CA LEU A 108 -1.11 4.52 21.28
C LEU A 108 0.17 4.34 22.09
N ASP A 109 0.19 3.36 23.00
CA ASP A 109 1.38 3.06 23.81
C ASP A 109 2.56 2.68 22.91
N ASP A 110 2.34 1.88 21.86
CA ASP A 110 3.40 1.54 20.90
C ASP A 110 3.93 2.76 20.14
N ILE A 111 3.10 3.79 19.88
CA ILE A 111 3.52 5.01 19.18
C ILE A 111 4.24 5.99 20.10
N LEU A 112 3.77 6.14 21.34
CA LEU A 112 4.30 7.11 22.30
C LEU A 112 5.54 6.60 23.04
N VAL A 113 5.62 5.30 23.29
CA VAL A 113 6.68 4.69 24.12
C VAL A 113 7.83 4.17 23.27
N ASN A 114 7.56 3.53 22.13
CA ASN A 114 8.59 2.80 21.39
C ASN A 114 9.26 3.61 20.26
N ASP A 115 8.79 4.84 19.98
CA ASP A 115 9.19 5.70 18.85
C ASP A 115 9.83 4.90 17.70
N PRO A 116 9.01 4.11 16.97
CA PRO A 116 9.56 3.02 16.18
C PRO A 116 10.46 3.58 15.09
N SER A 117 11.72 3.13 15.11
CA SER A 117 12.71 3.45 14.08
C SER A 117 12.30 2.91 12.71
N ASP A 118 11.37 1.95 12.66
CA ASP A 118 10.85 1.33 11.46
C ASP A 118 9.32 1.34 11.47
N VAL A 119 8.72 1.68 10.32
CA VAL A 119 7.26 1.76 10.16
C VAL A 119 6.81 0.53 9.40
N ASP A 120 5.78 -0.15 9.91
CA ASP A 120 5.18 -1.30 9.23
C ASP A 120 4.89 -0.99 7.75
N PRO A 121 5.21 -1.88 6.80
CA PRO A 121 5.01 -1.61 5.37
C PRO A 121 3.57 -1.20 5.02
N ALA A 122 2.58 -1.81 5.67
CA ALA A 122 1.18 -1.44 5.48
C ALA A 122 0.87 0.00 5.96
N ASP A 123 1.42 0.40 7.10
CA ASP A 123 1.26 1.75 7.64
C ASP A 123 1.98 2.78 6.78
N ARG A 124 3.15 2.42 6.25
CA ARG A 124 3.90 3.24 5.29
C ARG A 124 3.08 3.45 4.01
N ILE A 125 2.49 2.40 3.47
CA ILE A 125 1.60 2.49 2.30
C ILE A 125 0.40 3.39 2.60
N GLN A 126 -0.23 3.24 3.77
CA GLN A 126 -1.37 4.05 4.18
C GLN A 126 -1.03 5.54 4.34
N ALA A 127 0.13 5.85 4.94
CA ALA A 127 0.63 7.21 5.07
C ALA A 127 0.86 7.86 3.71
N ILE A 128 1.50 7.15 2.78
CA ILE A 128 1.77 7.67 1.43
C ILE A 128 0.45 7.81 0.64
N GLU A 129 -0.47 6.86 0.75
CA GLU A 129 -1.79 6.96 0.12
C GLU A 129 -2.56 8.18 0.61
N TYR A 130 -2.49 8.48 1.91
CA TYR A 130 -3.09 9.68 2.49
C TYR A 130 -2.48 10.96 1.89
N ILE A 131 -1.15 11.04 1.79
CA ILE A 131 -0.46 12.19 1.18
C ILE A 131 -0.90 12.36 -0.28
N ILE A 132 -0.93 11.28 -1.07
CA ILE A 132 -1.29 11.34 -2.50
C ILE A 132 -2.76 11.75 -2.65
N ARG A 133 -3.69 11.07 -1.98
CA ARG A 133 -5.13 11.25 -2.22
C ARG A 133 -5.72 12.47 -1.54
N VAL A 134 -5.32 12.73 -0.29
CA VAL A 134 -5.94 13.78 0.54
C VAL A 134 -5.15 15.08 0.40
N ARG A 135 -3.82 15.05 0.55
CA ARG A 135 -3.02 16.28 0.51
C ARG A 135 -2.73 16.77 -0.91
N ALA A 136 -2.20 15.92 -1.77
CA ALA A 136 -1.93 16.27 -3.17
C ALA A 136 -3.22 16.29 -4.02
N ASN A 137 -4.35 15.82 -3.47
CA ASN A 137 -5.64 15.72 -4.15
C ASN A 137 -5.55 14.95 -5.47
N ILE A 138 -4.78 13.85 -5.49
CA ILE A 138 -4.56 13.01 -6.67
C ILE A 138 -5.47 11.79 -6.56
N SER A 139 -6.57 11.83 -7.31
CA SER A 139 -7.57 10.78 -7.38
C SER A 139 -8.20 10.76 -8.76
N LYS A 140 -8.82 9.63 -9.13
CA LYS A 140 -9.56 9.51 -10.40
C LYS A 140 -10.69 10.53 -10.53
N LYS A 141 -11.20 11.02 -9.40
CA LYS A 141 -12.28 12.03 -9.34
C LYS A 141 -11.76 13.45 -9.55
N SER A 142 -10.59 13.77 -8.99
CA SER A 142 -10.02 15.12 -9.04
C SER A 142 -9.24 15.36 -10.34
N VAL A 143 -8.51 14.35 -10.82
CA VAL A 143 -7.67 14.47 -12.01
C VAL A 143 -8.16 13.46 -13.08
N PRO A 144 -8.80 13.93 -14.18
CA PRO A 144 -9.37 13.05 -15.20
C PRO A 144 -8.31 12.29 -16.01
N LEU A 145 -7.05 12.75 -15.96
CA LEU A 145 -5.91 12.15 -16.62
C LEU A 145 -5.46 10.83 -15.97
N ILE A 146 -5.80 10.60 -14.71
CA ILE A 146 -5.37 9.43 -13.95
C ILE A 146 -6.21 8.21 -14.35
N ARG A 147 -5.54 7.10 -14.66
CA ARG A 147 -6.17 5.80 -14.87
C ARG A 147 -6.20 4.98 -13.58
N ARG A 148 -5.05 4.83 -12.92
CA ARG A 148 -4.89 4.03 -11.69
C ARG A 148 -3.79 4.60 -10.80
N VAL A 149 -3.95 4.40 -9.50
CA VAL A 149 -2.96 4.67 -8.46
C VAL A 149 -2.93 3.41 -7.60
N PHE A 150 -1.76 2.80 -7.44
CA PHE A 150 -1.60 1.58 -6.66
C PHE A 150 -0.20 1.50 -6.03
N PRO A 151 -0.06 0.85 -4.86
CA PRO A 151 1.25 0.58 -4.28
C PRO A 151 2.01 -0.46 -5.10
N VAL A 152 3.33 -0.35 -5.14
CA VAL A 152 4.20 -1.34 -5.79
C VAL A 152 4.44 -2.51 -4.83
N HIS A 153 4.40 -3.73 -5.34
CA HIS A 153 4.61 -4.93 -4.54
C HIS A 153 6.10 -5.30 -4.46
N ASP A 154 6.53 -5.81 -3.31
CA ASP A 154 7.75 -6.61 -3.22
C ASP A 154 7.44 -8.07 -3.59
N GLU A 155 7.99 -8.50 -4.73
CA GLU A 155 7.83 -9.86 -5.24
C GLU A 155 8.53 -10.89 -4.34
N ALA A 156 9.64 -10.52 -3.69
CA ALA A 156 10.42 -11.44 -2.87
C ALA A 156 9.63 -11.87 -1.61
N GLU A 157 9.06 -10.89 -0.91
CA GLU A 157 8.21 -11.11 0.27
C GLU A 157 6.94 -11.88 -0.08
N THR A 158 6.28 -11.48 -1.18
CA THR A 158 5.05 -12.15 -1.62
C THR A 158 5.31 -13.62 -1.98
N ALA A 159 6.42 -13.93 -2.66
CA ALA A 159 6.81 -15.29 -2.99
C ALA A 159 7.24 -16.09 -1.76
N ALA A 160 7.89 -15.48 -0.78
CA ALA A 160 8.22 -16.13 0.49
C ALA A 160 6.96 -16.51 1.27
N LEU A 161 5.99 -15.60 1.36
CA LEU A 161 4.73 -15.83 2.05
C LEU A 161 3.91 -16.94 1.38
N MET A 162 3.82 -16.92 0.05
CA MET A 162 3.08 -17.93 -0.71
C MET A 162 3.73 -19.32 -0.57
N ARG A 163 5.06 -19.41 -0.57
CA ARG A 163 5.78 -20.66 -0.29
C ARG A 163 5.50 -21.19 1.11
N LYS A 164 5.48 -20.32 2.13
CA LYS A 164 5.17 -20.69 3.51
C LYS A 164 3.73 -21.20 3.63
N TYR A 165 2.77 -20.53 2.99
CA TYR A 165 1.36 -20.92 2.97
C TYR A 165 1.13 -22.28 2.29
N ILE A 166 1.72 -22.49 1.12
CA ILE A 166 1.60 -23.76 0.39
C ILE A 166 2.19 -24.91 1.21
N ARG A 167 3.36 -24.69 1.83
CA ARG A 167 4.01 -25.70 2.67
C ARG A 167 3.18 -26.08 3.89
N SER A 168 2.37 -25.16 4.42
CA SER A 168 1.52 -25.43 5.57
C SER A 168 0.19 -26.13 5.20
N CYS A 169 -0.01 -26.49 3.92
CA CYS A 169 -1.21 -27.15 3.41
C CYS A 169 -2.52 -26.46 3.84
N GLY A 170 -2.50 -25.13 3.93
CA GLY A 170 -3.67 -24.35 4.35
C GLY A 170 -3.97 -24.39 5.85
N ARG A 171 -3.15 -25.06 6.67
CA ARG A 171 -3.16 -24.86 8.13
C ARG A 171 -2.32 -23.62 8.43
N LEU A 172 -2.98 -22.56 8.84
CA LEU A 172 -2.30 -21.32 9.20
C LEU A 172 -1.99 -21.36 10.69
N ASP A 173 -0.76 -21.00 11.06
CA ASP A 173 -0.54 -20.51 12.42
C ASP A 173 -1.17 -19.12 12.47
N ALA A 174 -2.42 -19.05 12.93
CA ALA A 174 -3.22 -17.83 12.98
C ALA A 174 -2.47 -16.65 13.61
N VAL A 175 -1.60 -16.93 14.59
CA VAL A 175 -0.88 -15.90 15.33
C VAL A 175 0.29 -15.36 14.51
N GLN A 176 1.23 -16.22 14.11
CA GLN A 176 2.44 -15.77 13.42
C GLN A 176 2.19 -15.35 11.97
N PHE A 177 1.38 -16.13 11.24
CA PHE A 177 1.04 -15.80 9.86
C PHE A 177 0.11 -14.59 9.81
N GLY A 178 -0.90 -14.54 10.69
CA GLY A 178 -1.82 -13.40 10.77
C GLY A 178 -1.10 -12.09 11.09
N ALA A 179 -0.15 -12.10 12.03
CA ALA A 179 0.65 -10.92 12.36
C ALA A 179 1.49 -10.43 11.16
N HIS A 180 2.14 -11.34 10.44
CA HIS A 180 2.94 -10.97 9.27
C HIS A 180 2.09 -10.45 8.11
N VAL A 181 0.93 -11.08 7.84
CA VAL A 181 -0.04 -10.58 6.86
C VAL A 181 -0.58 -9.21 7.26
N LYS A 182 -0.85 -8.97 8.55
CA LYS A 182 -1.26 -7.66 9.07
C LYS A 182 -0.18 -6.61 8.80
N MET A 183 1.07 -6.91 9.11
CA MET A 183 2.20 -5.99 8.95
C MET A 183 2.42 -5.58 7.49
N TYR A 184 2.27 -6.51 6.54
CA TYR A 184 2.58 -6.25 5.13
C TYR A 184 1.37 -5.81 4.29
N PHE A 185 0.21 -6.46 4.43
CA PHE A 185 -1.01 -6.17 3.64
C PHE A 185 -2.04 -5.31 4.37
N GLY A 186 -1.84 -5.09 5.67
CA GLY A 186 -2.76 -4.35 6.51
C GLY A 186 -3.85 -5.21 7.15
N GLU A 187 -4.57 -4.59 8.07
CA GLU A 187 -5.49 -5.29 8.97
C GLU A 187 -6.64 -5.97 8.24
N ARG A 188 -7.24 -5.31 7.25
CA ARG A 188 -8.42 -5.85 6.52
C ARG A 188 -8.12 -7.17 5.84
N VAL A 189 -6.94 -7.29 5.24
CA VAL A 189 -6.50 -8.52 4.58
C VAL A 189 -6.19 -9.59 5.62
N ALA A 190 -5.51 -9.23 6.72
CA ALA A 190 -5.24 -10.14 7.81
C ALA A 190 -6.51 -10.71 8.43
N TYR A 191 -7.53 -9.88 8.68
CA TYR A 191 -8.83 -10.31 9.19
C TYR A 191 -9.49 -11.37 8.30
N TYR A 192 -9.40 -11.23 6.97
CA TYR A 192 -9.91 -12.24 6.04
C TYR A 192 -9.22 -13.59 6.23
N PHE A 193 -7.89 -13.62 6.34
CA PHE A 193 -7.14 -14.86 6.54
C PHE A 193 -7.39 -15.48 7.92
N CYS A 194 -7.47 -14.67 8.98
CA CYS A 194 -7.83 -15.16 10.31
C CYS A 194 -9.24 -15.76 10.33
N PHE A 195 -10.20 -15.10 9.66
CA PHE A 195 -11.55 -15.64 9.51
C PHE A 195 -11.56 -16.96 8.73
N LEU A 196 -10.82 -17.04 7.63
CA LEU A 196 -10.70 -18.25 6.81
C LEU A 196 -10.12 -19.43 7.62
N ASP A 197 -9.11 -19.19 8.44
CA ASP A 197 -8.52 -20.22 9.30
C ASP A 197 -9.53 -20.70 10.37
N CYS A 198 -10.18 -19.78 11.09
CA CYS A 198 -11.23 -20.11 12.05
C CYS A 198 -12.39 -20.88 11.41
N TYR A 199 -12.79 -20.50 10.19
CA TYR A 199 -13.85 -21.16 9.44
C TYR A 199 -13.46 -22.58 9.05
N ASN A 200 -12.25 -22.78 8.51
CA ASN A 200 -11.74 -24.10 8.15
C ASN A 200 -11.63 -25.01 9.38
N GLN A 201 -11.15 -24.49 10.51
CA GLN A 201 -11.10 -25.23 11.77
C GLN A 201 -12.49 -25.63 12.28
N SER A 202 -13.49 -24.76 12.12
CA SER A 202 -14.89 -25.03 12.50
C SER A 202 -15.57 -26.04 11.57
N LEU A 203 -15.14 -26.16 10.31
CA LEU A 203 -15.65 -27.15 9.36
C LEU A 203 -15.16 -28.57 9.67
N VAL A 204 -13.97 -28.74 10.26
CA VAL A 204 -13.40 -30.05 10.59
C VAL A 204 -14.35 -30.93 11.43
N PRO A 205 -14.90 -30.49 12.58
CA PRO A 205 -15.81 -31.33 13.37
C PRO A 205 -17.09 -31.70 12.60
N ILE A 206 -17.64 -30.77 11.82
CA ILE A 206 -18.83 -31.02 11.00
C ILE A 206 -18.54 -32.06 9.91
N ALA A 207 -17.37 -31.95 9.27
CA ALA A 207 -16.91 -32.89 8.25
C ALA A 207 -16.68 -34.29 8.84
N ILE A 208 -16.07 -34.39 10.03
CA ILE A 208 -15.88 -35.68 10.73
C ILE A 208 -17.23 -36.35 10.99
N VAL A 209 -18.22 -35.60 11.52
CA VAL A 209 -19.57 -36.13 11.74
C VAL A 209 -20.20 -36.60 10.43
N GLY A 210 -20.14 -35.79 9.36
CA GLY A 210 -20.68 -36.16 8.05
C GLY A 210 -20.03 -37.42 7.45
N VAL A 211 -18.72 -37.57 7.59
CA VAL A 211 -17.98 -38.77 7.15
C VAL A 211 -18.40 -39.99 7.98
N LEU A 212 -18.49 -39.86 9.30
CA LEU A 212 -18.93 -40.96 10.17
C LEU A 212 -20.35 -41.45 9.82
N PHE A 213 -21.30 -40.53 9.62
CA PHE A 213 -22.66 -40.87 9.18
C PHE A 213 -22.68 -41.55 7.80
N THR A 214 -21.83 -41.10 6.88
CA THR A 214 -21.74 -41.71 5.54
C THR A 214 -21.16 -43.12 5.59
N LEU A 215 -20.14 -43.35 6.44
CA LEU A 215 -19.52 -44.66 6.64
C LEU A 215 -20.40 -45.63 7.44
N SER A 216 -21.26 -45.12 8.34
CA SER A 216 -22.20 -45.96 9.11
C SER A 216 -23.44 -46.35 8.32
N ARG A 217 -23.80 -45.62 7.26
CA ARG A 217 -24.96 -45.88 6.39
C ARG A 217 -25.08 -47.33 5.86
N PRO A 218 -24.02 -48.04 5.45
CA PRO A 218 -24.14 -49.45 5.04
C PRO A 218 -24.36 -50.44 6.20
N TYR A 219 -24.21 -50.02 7.46
CA TYR A 219 -24.40 -50.85 8.65
C TYR A 219 -25.69 -50.53 9.43
N LEU A 220 -26.53 -49.64 8.87
CA LEU A 220 -27.82 -49.18 9.39
C LEU A 220 -28.92 -49.60 8.41
#